data_AF-A0A6H5KCD1-F1
#
_entry.id   AF-A0A6H5KCD1-F1
#
_cell.length_a   1.000
_cell.length_b   1.000
_cell.length_c   1.000
_cell.angle_alpha   90.00
_cell.angle_beta   90.00
_cell.angle_gamma   90.00
#
_symmetry.space_group_name_H-M   'P 1'
#
loop_
_entity.id
_entity.type
_entity.pdbx_description
1 polymer ?
#
loop_
_entity_poly.entity_id
_entity_poly.type
_entity_poly.pdbx_seq_one_letter_code
_entity_poly.pdbx_strand_id
1 'polypeptide(L)'
;MKSAFLAAVLALLSVASTDAFVAGSAKLPVRTAASSARTAAVEMSAEPQSRQAFLQQGVAGVLSLAGIAALSQPASAGGLSPVSNSDKWAGVLDPRSAVKDSNKMASDGVKKDLAALKTYQSATKDISDALAKDPQANVLPKVQQTFKFAEFRQVLNEVNDVFDEDTQRGTDLIIRNMLQDALELSQASKMKPDVPRSARKVEVLTKKLKKLDQAFDTLNAYL
;
A
#
# COMPACT_ATOMS: atom_id res chain seq x y z
N MET A 1 11.33 -46.99 33.61
CA MET A 1 12.20 -47.92 32.87
C MET A 1 11.62 -48.11 31.47
N LYS A 2 12.43 -47.85 30.42
CA LYS A 2 12.29 -48.24 29.00
C LYS A 2 11.15 -47.53 28.24
N SER A 3 11.37 -46.48 27.43
CA SER A 3 12.31 -46.25 26.32
C SER A 3 12.16 -47.24 25.16
N ALA A 4 12.03 -46.66 23.97
CA ALA A 4 12.25 -47.23 22.62
C ALA A 4 11.08 -47.97 21.95
N PHE A 5 10.43 -47.28 21.01
CA PHE A 5 10.13 -47.90 19.71
C PHE A 5 10.76 -47.02 18.62
N LEU A 6 11.85 -47.57 18.11
CA LEU A 6 12.81 -47.00 17.19
C LEU A 6 12.38 -47.31 15.76
N ALA A 7 12.56 -46.32 14.89
CA ALA A 7 12.81 -46.34 13.45
C ALA A 7 12.91 -47.70 12.73
N ALA A 8 12.13 -47.84 11.65
CA ALA A 8 12.39 -48.60 10.42
C ALA A 8 11.35 -48.08 9.40
N VAL A 9 11.61 -47.74 8.13
CA VAL A 9 12.50 -48.32 7.12
C VAL A 9 12.86 -47.22 6.13
N LEU A 10 14.16 -47.05 5.91
CA LEU A 10 14.79 -46.31 4.82
C LEU A 10 15.12 -47.33 3.71
N ALA A 11 14.59 -47.14 2.50
CA ALA A 11 15.11 -47.76 1.28
C ALA A 11 14.64 -46.91 0.07
N LEU A 12 15.54 -46.11 -0.52
CA LEU A 12 16.37 -46.46 -1.68
C LEU A 12 15.53 -46.64 -2.97
N LEU A 13 15.48 -45.58 -3.79
CA LEU A 13 15.62 -45.75 -5.23
C LEU A 13 16.31 -44.52 -5.85
N SER A 14 17.61 -44.70 -6.06
CA SER A 14 18.45 -43.89 -6.93
C SER A 14 18.15 -44.30 -8.38
N VAL A 15 17.77 -43.33 -9.22
CA VAL A 15 17.91 -43.45 -10.68
C VAL A 15 18.70 -42.23 -11.13
N ALA A 16 20.01 -42.42 -11.21
CA ALA A 16 20.89 -41.59 -12.03
C ALA A 16 20.84 -42.16 -13.45
N SER A 17 20.42 -41.33 -14.40
CA SER A 17 20.67 -41.59 -15.83
C SER A 17 21.51 -40.43 -16.36
N THR A 18 22.77 -40.76 -16.60
CA THR A 18 23.74 -39.99 -17.33
C THR A 18 23.40 -40.03 -18.82
N ASP A 19 23.14 -38.88 -19.42
CA ASP A 19 23.34 -38.69 -20.85
C ASP A 19 24.22 -37.46 -21.07
N ALA A 20 25.46 -37.75 -21.44
CA ALA A 20 26.38 -36.81 -22.03
C ALA A 20 26.14 -36.83 -23.54
N PHE A 21 25.76 -35.70 -24.13
CA PHE A 21 25.88 -35.51 -25.58
C PHE A 21 26.30 -34.08 -25.93
N VAL A 22 27.58 -34.00 -26.30
CA VAL A 22 28.21 -33.24 -27.39
C VAL A 22 27.80 -31.78 -27.61
N ALA A 23 28.80 -30.92 -27.43
CA ALA A 23 28.87 -29.54 -27.86
C ALA A 23 28.65 -29.37 -29.37
N GLY A 24 27.73 -28.47 -29.73
CA GLY A 24 27.56 -27.95 -31.09
C GLY A 24 27.42 -26.43 -31.04
N SER A 25 28.52 -25.70 -31.22
CA SER A 25 28.52 -24.25 -31.41
C SER A 25 27.93 -23.91 -32.78
N ALA A 26 26.63 -23.63 -32.83
CA ALA A 26 26.00 -23.01 -33.99
C ALA A 26 25.73 -21.52 -33.70
N LYS A 27 26.51 -20.65 -34.32
CA LYS A 27 26.33 -19.19 -34.30
C LYS A 27 25.01 -18.85 -35.02
N LEU A 28 24.02 -18.38 -34.25
CA LEU A 28 22.80 -17.79 -34.81
C LEU A 28 23.11 -16.37 -35.34
N PRO A 29 22.58 -15.99 -36.52
CA PRO A 29 22.79 -14.65 -37.05
C PRO A 29 22.03 -13.61 -36.23
N VAL A 30 22.76 -12.63 -35.71
CA VAL A 30 22.25 -11.40 -35.12
C VAL A 30 21.46 -10.65 -36.19
N ARG A 31 20.13 -10.70 -36.11
CA ARG A 31 19.26 -9.77 -36.83
C ARG A 31 19.29 -8.43 -36.09
N THR A 32 20.06 -7.50 -36.63
CA THR A 32 19.99 -6.07 -36.32
C THR A 32 18.63 -5.53 -36.75
N ALA A 33 17.68 -5.48 -35.81
CA ALA A 33 16.50 -4.66 -35.96
C ALA A 33 16.93 -3.19 -35.82
N ALA A 34 16.98 -2.48 -36.95
CA ALA A 34 17.14 -1.03 -36.98
C ALA A 34 15.88 -0.39 -36.38
N SER A 35 15.89 -0.16 -35.05
CA SER A 35 14.91 0.71 -34.41
C SER A 35 15.30 2.15 -34.77
N SER A 36 14.57 2.72 -35.72
CA SER A 36 14.61 4.15 -36.04
C SER A 36 13.94 4.90 -34.89
N ALA A 37 14.65 5.04 -33.77
CA ALA A 37 14.27 5.94 -32.70
C ALA A 37 14.46 7.36 -33.21
N ARG A 38 13.35 8.01 -33.58
CA ARG A 38 13.31 9.46 -33.74
C ARG A 38 13.52 10.08 -32.36
N THR A 39 14.78 10.33 -32.01
CA THR A 39 15.15 11.15 -30.86
C THR A 39 14.79 12.59 -31.20
N ALA A 40 13.60 13.03 -30.81
CA ALA A 40 13.33 14.46 -30.70
C ALA A 40 14.18 14.98 -29.55
N ALA A 41 15.32 15.61 -29.87
CA ALA A 41 16.08 16.40 -28.93
C ALA A 41 15.20 17.59 -28.53
N VAL A 42 14.60 17.52 -27.34
CA VAL A 42 14.11 18.71 -26.66
C VAL A 42 15.34 19.40 -26.12
N GLU A 43 15.83 20.39 -26.87
CA GLU A 43 16.89 21.28 -26.45
C GLU A 43 16.33 22.17 -25.33
N MET A 44 16.45 21.72 -24.08
CA MET A 44 16.30 22.61 -22.94
C MET A 44 17.56 23.47 -22.88
N SER A 45 17.51 24.67 -23.47
CA SER A 45 18.43 25.75 -23.15
C SER A 45 18.19 26.17 -21.69
N ALA A 46 18.75 25.40 -20.75
CA ALA A 46 18.85 25.78 -19.36
C ALA A 46 20.12 26.60 -19.19
N GLU A 47 20.02 27.92 -19.37
CA GLU A 47 21.01 28.79 -18.74
C GLU A 47 20.91 28.59 -17.21
N PRO A 48 22.03 28.45 -16.49
CA PRO A 48 22.02 28.30 -15.05
C PRO A 48 21.63 29.65 -14.42
N GLN A 49 20.33 29.91 -14.30
CA GLN A 49 19.85 31.06 -13.54
C GLN A 49 20.23 30.85 -12.06
N SER A 50 21.18 31.66 -11.60
CA SER A 50 21.60 31.65 -10.21
C SER A 50 20.40 32.00 -9.32
N ARG A 51 20.26 31.34 -8.15
CA ARG A 51 19.17 31.59 -7.19
C ARG A 51 19.02 33.08 -6.82
N GLN A 52 20.09 33.86 -6.95
CA GLN A 52 20.09 35.29 -6.70
C GLN A 52 19.39 36.09 -7.80
N ALA A 53 19.47 35.68 -9.07
CA ALA A 53 18.76 36.31 -10.18
C ALA A 53 17.24 36.13 -10.08
N PHE A 54 16.78 34.96 -9.63
CA PHE A 54 15.35 34.67 -9.39
C PHE A 54 14.75 35.58 -8.30
N LEU A 55 15.50 35.81 -7.22
CA LEU A 55 15.06 36.70 -6.13
C LEU A 55 15.06 38.17 -6.54
N GLN A 56 15.99 38.60 -7.38
CA GLN A 56 16.02 39.98 -7.88
C GLN A 56 14.94 40.27 -8.93
N GLN A 57 14.56 39.29 -9.75
CA GLN A 57 13.39 39.40 -10.64
C GLN A 57 12.06 39.46 -9.88
N GLY A 58 12.02 39.04 -8.62
CA GLY A 58 10.84 39.14 -7.75
C GLY A 58 10.60 40.53 -7.12
N VAL A 59 11.59 41.43 -7.14
CA VAL A 59 11.48 42.74 -6.44
C VAL A 59 11.24 43.91 -7.41
N ALA A 60 11.49 43.74 -8.71
CA ALA A 60 11.27 44.77 -9.73
C ALA A 60 9.95 44.64 -10.53
N GLY A 61 9.05 43.74 -10.11
CA GLY A 61 7.74 43.51 -10.76
C GLY A 61 6.53 43.92 -9.92
N VAL A 62 6.73 44.61 -8.79
CA VAL A 62 5.65 45.05 -7.89
C VAL A 62 5.34 46.51 -8.19
N LEU A 63 4.67 46.82 -9.31
CA LEU A 63 4.03 48.16 -9.47
C LEU A 63 2.98 48.26 -10.59
N SER A 64 2.45 47.16 -11.13
CA SER A 64 1.34 47.23 -12.10
C SER A 64 0.42 46.01 -12.05
N LEU A 65 -0.17 45.73 -10.89
CA LEU A 65 -1.27 44.76 -10.75
C LEU A 65 -2.24 45.17 -9.63
N ALA A 66 -2.73 46.42 -9.69
CA ALA A 66 -3.91 46.88 -8.93
C ALA A 66 -5.23 46.26 -9.45
N GLY A 67 -5.19 45.01 -9.92
CA GLY A 67 -6.29 44.35 -10.62
C GLY A 67 -6.40 42.83 -10.45
N ILE A 68 -5.58 42.19 -9.59
CA ILE A 68 -5.77 40.77 -9.21
C ILE A 68 -5.66 40.60 -7.68
N ALA A 69 -6.20 41.57 -6.93
CA ALA A 69 -6.45 41.41 -5.49
C ALA A 69 -7.79 40.70 -5.21
N ALA A 70 -8.37 40.02 -6.21
CA ALA A 70 -9.68 39.36 -6.13
C ALA A 70 -9.67 37.89 -6.58
N LEU A 71 -8.52 37.20 -6.61
CA LEU A 71 -8.45 35.75 -6.83
C LEU A 71 -7.46 35.01 -5.93
N SER A 72 -6.93 35.66 -4.89
CA SER A 72 -6.30 34.96 -3.77
C SER A 72 -7.38 34.38 -2.85
N GLN A 73 -8.21 33.49 -3.40
CA GLN A 73 -8.72 32.44 -2.53
C GLN A 73 -7.48 31.69 -2.03
N PRO A 74 -7.33 31.46 -0.72
CA PRO A 74 -6.37 30.46 -0.29
C PRO A 74 -6.72 29.21 -1.10
N ALA A 75 -5.75 28.67 -1.82
CA ALA A 75 -5.80 27.26 -2.17
C ALA A 75 -5.85 26.56 -0.81
N SER A 76 -7.06 26.36 -0.32
CA SER A 76 -7.35 25.37 0.69
C SER A 76 -6.73 24.13 0.10
N ALA A 77 -5.60 23.72 0.67
CA ALA A 77 -5.13 22.36 0.52
C ALA A 77 -6.34 21.54 0.98
N GLY A 78 -7.17 21.15 0.01
CA GLY A 78 -8.42 20.46 0.22
C GLY A 78 -8.07 19.34 1.16
N GLY A 79 -8.54 19.48 2.40
CA GLY A 79 -7.97 18.77 3.51
C GLY A 79 -7.89 17.30 3.13
N LEU A 80 -6.70 16.72 3.21
CA LEU A 80 -6.58 15.32 3.59
C LEU A 80 -7.17 15.23 4.99
N SER A 81 -8.51 15.32 5.04
CA SER A 81 -9.30 15.29 6.24
C SER A 81 -9.06 13.92 6.85
N PRO A 82 -8.68 13.83 8.13
CA PRO A 82 -8.58 12.55 8.80
C PRO A 82 -9.94 11.87 8.69
N VAL A 83 -9.92 10.62 8.22
CA VAL A 83 -10.98 9.61 8.18
C VAL A 83 -12.04 9.81 9.28
N SER A 84 -12.96 10.73 9.06
CA SER A 84 -14.03 11.08 10.02
C SER A 84 -15.33 11.46 9.33
N ASN A 85 -15.31 11.70 8.01
CA ASN A 85 -16.46 12.11 7.21
C ASN A 85 -16.57 11.18 5.98
N SER A 86 -16.97 9.92 6.20
CA SER A 86 -17.35 8.97 5.14
C SER A 86 -18.41 9.57 4.19
N ASP A 87 -19.25 10.44 4.73
CA ASP A 87 -20.39 11.09 4.08
C ASP A 87 -19.99 12.25 3.16
N LYS A 88 -18.68 12.56 3.04
CA LYS A 88 -18.18 13.70 2.25
C LYS A 88 -17.13 13.35 1.19
N TRP A 89 -16.92 12.07 0.91
CA TRP A 89 -16.17 11.68 -0.28
C TRP A 89 -17.13 11.64 -1.47
N ALA A 90 -16.87 12.46 -2.48
CA ALA A 90 -17.59 12.36 -3.75
C ALA A 90 -17.40 10.94 -4.31
N GLY A 91 -18.48 10.15 -4.34
CA GLY A 91 -18.47 8.77 -4.84
C GLY A 91 -18.42 7.65 -3.78
N VAL A 92 -18.37 7.97 -2.48
CA VAL A 92 -18.54 6.96 -1.41
C VAL A 92 -20.02 6.97 -1.00
N LEU A 93 -20.73 5.91 -1.35
CA LEU A 93 -22.14 5.73 -1.02
C LEU A 93 -22.34 5.52 0.48
N ASP A 94 -23.53 5.85 1.00
CA ASP A 94 -23.88 5.54 2.39
C ASP A 94 -23.83 4.01 2.59
N PRO A 95 -23.12 3.50 3.62
CA PRO A 95 -23.09 2.06 3.89
C PRO A 95 -24.47 1.42 4.04
N ARG A 96 -25.49 2.17 4.46
CA ARG A 96 -26.88 1.71 4.58
C ARG A 96 -27.57 1.52 3.23
N SER A 97 -27.05 2.16 2.18
CA SER A 97 -27.53 2.01 0.80
C SER A 97 -26.76 0.93 0.03
N ALA A 98 -25.78 0.28 0.66
CA ALA A 98 -24.97 -0.75 0.03
C ALA A 98 -25.80 -1.97 -0.38
N VAL A 99 -25.69 -2.37 -1.64
CA VAL A 99 -26.34 -3.57 -2.18
C VAL A 99 -25.33 -4.71 -2.20
N LYS A 100 -25.71 -5.85 -1.61
CA LYS A 100 -24.86 -7.04 -1.46
C LYS A 100 -25.47 -8.23 -2.20
N ASP A 101 -24.64 -8.96 -2.93
CA ASP A 101 -25.00 -10.27 -3.46
C ASP A 101 -25.01 -11.30 -2.33
N SER A 102 -26.22 -11.73 -1.96
CA SER A 102 -26.42 -12.70 -0.88
C SER A 102 -25.81 -14.08 -1.18
N ASN A 103 -25.73 -14.47 -2.46
CA ASN A 103 -25.14 -15.75 -2.86
C ASN A 103 -23.61 -15.70 -2.73
N LYS A 104 -22.98 -14.59 -3.16
CA LYS A 104 -21.54 -14.38 -2.96
C LYS A 104 -21.19 -14.31 -1.47
N MET A 105 -21.98 -13.58 -0.67
CA MET A 105 -21.81 -13.49 0.78
C MET A 105 -21.93 -14.85 1.49
N ALA A 106 -22.74 -15.76 0.98
CA ALA A 106 -22.89 -17.11 1.52
C ALA A 106 -21.76 -18.06 1.12
N SER A 107 -20.92 -17.70 0.15
CA SER A 107 -19.83 -18.55 -0.34
C SER A 107 -18.74 -18.74 0.71
N ASP A 108 -18.11 -19.92 0.69
CA ASP A 108 -17.05 -20.26 1.66
C ASP A 108 -15.79 -19.41 1.46
N GLY A 109 -15.49 -19.00 0.22
CA GLY A 109 -14.40 -18.09 -0.10
C GLY A 109 -14.58 -16.74 0.60
N VAL A 110 -15.72 -16.08 0.37
CA VAL A 110 -16.03 -14.79 1.00
C VAL A 110 -16.06 -14.89 2.52
N LYS A 111 -16.66 -15.95 3.09
CA LYS A 111 -16.63 -16.15 4.56
C LYS A 111 -15.22 -16.24 5.12
N LYS A 112 -14.32 -16.93 4.42
CA LYS A 112 -12.90 -17.02 4.78
C LYS A 112 -12.23 -15.64 4.69
N ASP A 113 -12.51 -14.87 3.65
CA ASP A 113 -11.92 -13.55 3.46
C ASP A 113 -12.46 -12.53 4.47
N LEU A 114 -13.73 -12.62 4.86
CA LEU A 114 -14.31 -11.84 5.96
C LEU A 114 -13.66 -12.19 7.32
N ALA A 115 -13.34 -13.46 7.55
CA ALA A 115 -12.60 -13.86 8.76
C ALA A 115 -11.15 -13.35 8.73
N ALA A 116 -10.50 -13.37 7.56
CA ALA A 116 -9.18 -12.78 7.36
C ALA A 116 -9.21 -11.25 7.61
N LEU A 117 -10.23 -10.55 7.12
CA LEU A 117 -10.43 -9.11 7.33
C LEU A 117 -10.47 -8.75 8.82
N LYS A 118 -11.25 -9.50 9.61
CA LYS A 118 -11.31 -9.34 11.08
C LYS A 118 -9.96 -9.59 11.73
N THR A 119 -9.21 -10.57 11.23
CA THR A 119 -7.85 -10.88 11.72
C THR A 119 -6.88 -9.74 11.44
N TYR A 120 -6.92 -9.13 10.24
CA TYR A 120 -6.13 -7.94 9.92
C TYR A 120 -6.46 -6.74 10.82
N GLN A 121 -7.75 -6.52 11.07
CA GLN A 121 -8.19 -5.45 11.96
C GLN A 121 -7.70 -5.69 13.39
N SER A 122 -7.85 -6.90 13.92
CA SER A 122 -7.33 -7.27 15.25
C SER A 122 -5.82 -7.08 15.33
N ALA A 123 -5.07 -7.52 14.31
CA ALA A 123 -3.63 -7.35 14.27
C ALA A 123 -3.21 -5.86 14.25
N THR A 124 -4.00 -4.99 13.60
CA THR A 124 -3.79 -3.53 13.64
C THR A 124 -3.88 -2.99 15.07
N LYS A 125 -4.92 -3.40 15.80
CA LYS A 125 -5.14 -3.03 17.21
C LYS A 125 -4.01 -3.58 18.09
N ASP A 126 -3.60 -4.83 17.91
CA ASP A 126 -2.49 -5.41 18.66
C ASP A 126 -1.16 -4.66 18.46
N ILE A 127 -0.86 -4.23 17.22
CA ILE A 127 0.35 -3.47 16.92
C ILE A 127 0.28 -2.09 17.58
N SER A 128 -0.91 -1.47 17.60
CA SER A 128 -1.14 -0.22 18.33
C SER A 128 -0.90 -0.39 19.84
N ASP A 129 -1.44 -1.46 20.43
CA ASP A 129 -1.26 -1.75 21.85
C ASP A 129 0.20 -2.06 22.21
N ALA A 130 0.92 -2.75 21.32
CA ALA A 130 2.35 -2.99 21.49
C ALA A 130 3.15 -1.68 21.55
N LEU A 131 2.85 -0.71 20.66
CA LEU A 131 3.49 0.61 20.67
C LEU A 131 3.07 1.47 21.86
N ALA A 132 1.84 1.32 22.35
CA ALA A 132 1.36 2.03 23.53
C ALA A 132 2.06 1.54 24.81
N LYS A 133 2.31 0.23 24.91
CA LYS A 133 3.03 -0.38 26.03
C LYS A 133 4.53 -0.10 25.97
N ASP A 134 5.12 -0.21 24.79
CA ASP A 134 6.54 0.05 24.55
C ASP A 134 6.73 0.88 23.26
N PRO A 135 7.01 2.19 23.40
CA PRO A 135 7.29 3.06 22.27
C PRO A 135 8.51 2.65 21.42
N GLN A 136 9.39 1.80 21.96
CA GLN A 136 10.55 1.25 21.27
C GLN A 136 10.32 -0.14 20.66
N ALA A 137 9.09 -0.68 20.77
CA ALA A 137 8.77 -2.00 20.23
C ALA A 137 9.12 -2.10 18.74
N ASN A 138 9.81 -3.19 18.39
CA ASN A 138 10.12 -3.54 17.01
C ASN A 138 8.90 -4.17 16.32
N VAL A 139 8.02 -3.31 15.80
CA VAL A 139 6.77 -3.74 15.16
C VAL A 139 6.90 -4.10 13.69
N LEU A 140 8.02 -3.79 13.04
CA LEU A 140 8.20 -4.01 11.60
C LEU A 140 7.97 -5.47 11.17
N PRO A 141 8.55 -6.49 11.84
CA PRO A 141 8.32 -7.89 11.46
C PRO A 141 6.83 -8.28 11.54
N LYS A 142 6.13 -7.84 12.60
CA LYS A 142 4.69 -8.09 12.76
C LYS A 142 3.87 -7.39 11.67
N VAL A 143 4.20 -6.14 11.32
CA VAL A 143 3.55 -5.39 10.23
C VAL A 143 3.75 -6.10 8.89
N GLN A 144 4.97 -6.52 8.55
CA GLN A 144 5.26 -7.19 7.27
C GLN A 144 4.63 -8.58 7.16
N GLN A 145 4.63 -9.34 8.26
CA GLN A 145 4.01 -10.66 8.31
C GLN A 145 2.48 -10.57 8.23
N THR A 146 1.89 -9.55 8.87
CA THR A 146 0.46 -9.29 8.83
C THR A 146 0.08 -8.79 7.43
N PHE A 147 0.57 -7.63 7.02
CA PHE A 147 0.17 -6.99 5.76
C PHE A 147 1.05 -7.42 4.60
N LYS A 148 1.08 -8.72 4.32
CA LYS A 148 1.64 -9.23 3.06
C LYS A 148 0.80 -8.69 1.91
N PHE A 149 1.36 -7.73 1.18
CA PHE A 149 0.59 -6.83 0.32
C PHE A 149 -0.22 -7.53 -0.78
N ALA A 150 0.30 -8.63 -1.33
CA ALA A 150 -0.41 -9.43 -2.32
C ALA A 150 -1.64 -10.14 -1.71
N GLU A 151 -1.45 -10.84 -0.59
CA GLU A 151 -2.51 -11.56 0.13
C GLU A 151 -3.57 -10.58 0.66
N PHE A 152 -3.13 -9.45 1.24
CA PHE A 152 -4.03 -8.43 1.77
C PHE A 152 -4.87 -7.79 0.66
N ARG A 153 -4.28 -7.44 -0.49
CA ARG A 153 -5.03 -6.95 -1.65
C ARG A 153 -6.03 -7.97 -2.15
N GLN A 154 -5.64 -9.24 -2.23
CA GLN A 154 -6.55 -10.30 -2.69
C GLN A 154 -7.78 -10.37 -1.78
N VAL A 155 -7.60 -10.47 -0.46
CA VAL A 155 -8.70 -10.50 0.50
C VAL A 155 -9.62 -9.28 0.36
N LEU A 156 -9.06 -8.07 0.25
CA LEU A 156 -9.86 -6.86 0.09
C LEU A 156 -10.67 -6.86 -1.22
N ASN A 157 -10.09 -7.32 -2.32
CA ASN A 157 -10.77 -7.38 -3.61
C ASN A 157 -11.89 -8.45 -3.63
N GLU A 158 -11.66 -9.62 -3.02
CA GLU A 158 -12.68 -10.67 -2.90
C GLU A 158 -13.86 -10.22 -2.02
N VAL A 159 -13.56 -9.50 -0.93
CA VAL A 159 -14.60 -8.87 -0.09
C VAL A 159 -15.36 -7.79 -0.86
N ASN A 160 -14.69 -7.06 -1.75
CA ASN A 160 -15.33 -6.02 -2.56
C ASN A 160 -16.29 -6.57 -3.61
N ASP A 161 -15.97 -7.73 -4.19
CA ASP A 161 -16.74 -8.35 -5.28
C ASP A 161 -18.16 -8.79 -4.87
N VAL A 162 -18.45 -8.80 -3.56
CA VAL A 162 -19.80 -9.08 -3.03
C VAL A 162 -20.78 -7.94 -3.29
N PHE A 163 -20.28 -6.73 -3.53
CA PHE A 163 -21.11 -5.54 -3.70
C PHE A 163 -21.55 -5.34 -5.15
N ASP A 164 -22.60 -4.57 -5.37
CA ASP A 164 -22.94 -4.10 -6.72
C ASP A 164 -21.99 -2.99 -7.21
N GLU A 165 -21.97 -2.73 -8.51
CA GLU A 165 -21.04 -1.80 -9.16
C GLU A 165 -21.01 -0.40 -8.51
N ASP A 166 -22.17 0.13 -8.15
CA ASP A 166 -22.26 1.46 -7.55
C ASP A 166 -21.66 1.48 -6.14
N THR A 167 -21.96 0.46 -5.31
CA THR A 167 -21.34 0.30 -3.98
C THR A 167 -19.83 0.05 -4.10
N GLN A 168 -19.41 -0.77 -5.06
CA GLN A 168 -18.00 -1.09 -5.33
C GLN A 168 -17.17 0.17 -5.57
N ARG A 169 -17.69 1.18 -6.29
CA ARG A 169 -16.97 2.45 -6.51
C ARG A 169 -16.58 3.16 -5.21
N GLY A 170 -17.46 3.09 -4.21
CA GLY A 170 -17.21 3.67 -2.89
C GLY A 170 -16.23 2.85 -2.07
N THR A 171 -16.45 1.54 -1.99
CA THR A 171 -15.60 0.61 -1.22
C THR A 171 -14.20 0.47 -1.82
N ASP A 172 -14.05 0.61 -3.13
CA ASP A 172 -12.76 0.68 -3.83
C ASP A 172 -11.86 1.82 -3.34
N LEU A 173 -12.43 2.99 -3.07
CA LEU A 173 -11.68 4.13 -2.53
C LEU A 173 -11.16 3.80 -1.13
N ILE A 174 -11.99 3.16 -0.31
CA ILE A 174 -11.62 2.70 1.04
C ILE A 174 -10.48 1.67 0.95
N ILE A 175 -10.62 0.66 0.09
CA ILE A 175 -9.63 -0.39 -0.13
C ILE A 175 -8.30 0.19 -0.62
N ARG A 176 -8.31 1.13 -1.57
CA ARG A 176 -7.10 1.82 -2.03
C ARG A 176 -6.39 2.53 -0.89
N ASN A 177 -7.13 3.22 -0.03
CA ASN A 177 -6.57 3.90 1.14
C ASN A 177 -5.98 2.90 2.15
N MET A 178 -6.67 1.78 2.42
CA MET A 178 -6.18 0.72 3.31
C MET A 178 -4.85 0.13 2.82
N LEU A 179 -4.75 -0.14 1.51
CA LEU A 179 -3.52 -0.63 0.89
C LEU A 179 -2.38 0.39 1.02
N GLN A 180 -2.66 1.67 0.73
CA GLN A 180 -1.67 2.72 0.90
C GLN A 180 -1.22 2.86 2.36
N ASP A 181 -2.15 2.90 3.31
CA ASP A 181 -1.86 3.03 4.74
C ASP A 181 -1.04 1.85 5.27
N ALA A 182 -1.34 0.62 4.85
CA ALA A 182 -0.55 -0.57 5.21
C ALA A 182 0.90 -0.49 4.68
N LEU A 183 1.09 -0.02 3.45
CA LEU A 183 2.41 0.16 2.86
C LEU A 183 3.19 1.28 3.57
N GLU A 184 2.55 2.41 3.83
CA GLU A 184 3.15 3.53 4.56
C GLU A 184 3.47 3.16 6.01
N LEU A 185 2.65 2.31 6.65
CA LEU A 185 2.90 1.77 7.99
C LEU A 185 4.17 0.91 7.99
N SER A 186 4.34 0.04 7.00
CA SER A 186 5.56 -0.77 6.84
C SER A 186 6.80 0.11 6.70
N GLN A 187 6.75 1.17 5.88
CA GLN A 187 7.87 2.11 5.75
C GLN A 187 8.15 2.89 7.03
N ALA A 188 7.11 3.38 7.72
CA ALA A 188 7.24 4.13 8.97
C ALA A 188 7.78 3.26 10.12
N SER A 189 7.49 1.95 10.09
CA SER A 189 7.90 0.99 11.13
C SER A 189 9.39 0.69 11.12
N LYS A 190 10.10 0.98 10.03
CA LYS A 190 11.55 0.79 9.92
C LYS A 190 12.30 1.57 11.00
N MET A 191 13.13 0.87 11.76
CA MET A 191 14.06 1.44 12.73
C MET A 191 15.48 1.20 12.26
N LYS A 192 16.36 2.17 12.54
CA LYS A 192 17.80 1.93 12.44
C LYS A 192 18.23 1.14 13.68
N PRO A 193 19.16 0.18 13.56
CA PRO A 193 19.72 -0.48 14.73
C PRO A 193 20.32 0.55 15.68
N ASP A 194 20.14 0.33 16.98
CA ASP A 194 20.71 1.13 18.07
C ASP A 194 20.30 2.61 18.12
N VAL A 195 19.33 3.02 17.29
CA VAL A 195 18.78 4.38 17.31
C VAL A 195 17.37 4.35 17.92
N PRO A 196 17.16 4.98 19.08
CA PRO A 196 15.84 5.01 19.69
C PRO A 196 14.86 5.79 18.82
N ARG A 197 13.62 5.31 18.76
CA ARG A 197 12.50 5.97 18.10
C ARG A 197 12.19 7.29 18.82
N SER A 198 12.09 8.38 18.07
CA SER A 198 11.65 9.67 18.60
C SER A 198 10.15 9.67 18.92
N ALA A 199 9.72 10.53 19.85
CA ALA A 199 8.30 10.71 20.18
C ALA A 199 7.46 11.05 18.94
N ARG A 200 7.98 11.90 18.04
CA ARG A 200 7.31 12.22 16.78
C ARG A 200 7.09 11.01 15.88
N LYS A 201 8.04 10.07 15.85
CA LYS A 201 7.91 8.85 15.04
C LYS A 201 6.91 7.87 15.65
N VAL A 202 6.83 7.78 16.98
CA VAL A 202 5.76 7.04 17.67
C VAL A 202 4.40 7.64 17.33
N GLU A 203 4.24 8.96 17.43
CA GLU A 203 2.99 9.66 17.09
C GLU A 203 2.55 9.38 15.64
N VAL A 204 3.48 9.42 14.69
CA VAL A 204 3.21 9.10 13.27
C VAL A 204 2.73 7.66 13.10
N LEU A 205 3.37 6.69 13.77
CA LEU A 205 2.96 5.29 13.73
C LEU A 205 1.57 5.09 14.32
N THR A 206 1.31 5.64 15.50
CA THR A 206 -0.01 5.57 16.16
C THR A 206 -1.10 6.19 15.29
N LYS A 207 -0.84 7.33 14.64
CA LYS A 207 -1.79 7.95 13.71
C LYS A 207 -2.07 7.07 12.49
N LYS A 208 -1.06 6.41 11.92
CA LYS A 208 -1.23 5.49 10.78
C LYS A 208 -2.04 4.25 11.17
N LEU A 209 -1.73 3.65 12.33
CA LEU A 209 -2.49 2.51 12.86
C LEU A 209 -3.95 2.89 13.12
N LYS A 210 -4.19 4.06 13.73
CA LYS A 210 -5.55 4.56 13.95
C LYS A 210 -6.30 4.77 12.63
N LYS A 211 -5.67 5.39 11.62
CA LYS A 211 -6.28 5.58 10.30
C LYS A 211 -6.64 4.25 9.62
N LEU A 212 -5.73 3.28 9.68
CA LEU A 212 -5.97 1.96 9.12
C LEU A 212 -7.12 1.24 9.85
N ASP A 213 -7.17 1.34 11.18
CA ASP A 213 -8.27 0.78 11.98
C ASP A 213 -9.62 1.43 11.66
N GLN A 214 -9.65 2.75 11.52
CA GLN A 214 -10.85 3.48 11.09
C GLN A 214 -11.29 3.10 9.66
N ALA A 215 -10.35 2.81 8.77
CA ALA A 215 -10.67 2.33 7.43
C ALA A 215 -11.28 0.92 7.45
N PHE A 216 -10.81 0.03 8.35
CA PHE A 216 -11.48 -1.24 8.62
C PHE A 216 -12.90 -1.03 9.15
N ASP A 217 -13.11 -0.14 10.13
CA ASP A 217 -14.45 0.16 10.65
C ASP A 217 -15.37 0.72 9.55
N THR A 218 -14.83 1.56 8.67
CA THR A 218 -15.57 2.13 7.53
C THR A 218 -15.98 1.03 6.56
N LEU A 219 -15.06 0.13 6.15
CA LEU A 219 -15.39 -0.98 5.26
C LEU A 219 -16.38 -1.96 5.91
N ASN A 220 -16.20 -2.26 7.19
CA ASN A 220 -17.11 -3.13 7.96
C ASN A 220 -18.52 -2.56 8.06
N ALA A 221 -18.71 -1.24 7.99
CA ALA A 221 -20.04 -0.64 7.95
C ALA A 221 -20.82 -1.01 6.68
N TYR A 222 -20.14 -1.36 5.59
CA TYR A 222 -20.77 -1.87 4.38
C TYR A 222 -21.06 -3.36 4.46
N LEU A 223 -20.43 -4.13 5.35
CA LEU A 223 -20.52 -5.60 5.43
C LEU A 223 -21.67 -6.08 6.30
#